data_AF-A0A067NXS1-F1
#
_entry.id   AF-A0A067NXS1-F1
#
_cell.length_a   1.000
_cell.length_b   1.000
_cell.length_c   1.000
_cell.angle_alpha   90.00
_cell.angle_beta   90.00
_cell.angle_gamma   90.00
#
_symmetry.space_group_name_H-M   'P 1'
#
loop_
_entity.id
_entity.type
_entity.pdbx_description
1 polymer ?
#
loop_
_entity_poly.entity_id
_entity_poly.type
_entity_poly.pdbx_seq_one_letter_code
_entity_poly.pdbx_strand_id
1 'polypeptide(L)'
;MVAVLTAIKNNEPGNDIEIESDSKYAIETLTKNLANLEDTGYIGKANKELIQLTVAKLRSTNNKTSFKWVKGHSGHAGNEAADRLADEGARKPRSEEDGINEEIPGRIKLTGAKLSKMTQSLAYKAIRERALEAARQKNRERTLAMIDAIQNHVEEVIQETPTEERIWKATKNSDFSRQIRYYLWMVAHDAYCIGTHWLKPNYPEGLQKRSECPHCNGTIEDMSHILSRCETPGQEQIWELAKELWTKTGRKWTRPWIGNIVACALTKTTQKEEKRDPGGDRLWRILVSESAYLIWKLRCERVIQNDNTPFTTQEVNNRWVATINARLDLDREMTNESLGKNKIRTKAVLQTWKGALDGEENLPRNWTKLNGVLVGIKPRRSQGGG
;
A
#
# COMPACT_ATOMS: atom_id res chain seq x y z
N MET A 1 -13.04 -2.75 -21.85
CA MET A 1 -13.04 -4.18 -22.25
C MET A 1 -14.42 -4.80 -22.06
N VAL A 2 -15.05 -4.70 -20.87
CA VAL A 2 -16.44 -5.15 -20.65
C VAL A 2 -17.40 -4.55 -21.69
N ALA A 3 -17.37 -3.23 -21.89
CA ALA A 3 -18.20 -2.56 -22.90
C ALA A 3 -18.02 -3.11 -24.32
N VAL A 4 -16.79 -3.48 -24.71
CA VAL A 4 -16.50 -4.10 -26.01
C VAL A 4 -17.18 -5.47 -26.11
N LEU A 5 -17.00 -6.32 -25.09
CA LEU A 5 -17.66 -7.63 -25.02
C LEU A 5 -19.19 -7.49 -25.11
N THR A 6 -19.78 -6.56 -24.36
CA THR A 6 -21.23 -6.31 -24.36
C THR A 6 -21.72 -5.82 -25.73
N ALA A 7 -21.00 -4.90 -26.38
CA ALA A 7 -21.34 -4.44 -27.73
C ALA A 7 -21.36 -5.60 -28.73
N ILE A 8 -20.37 -6.49 -28.68
CA ILE A 8 -20.31 -7.67 -29.56
C ILE A 8 -21.45 -8.65 -29.26
N LYS A 9 -21.84 -8.81 -27.98
CA LYS A 9 -22.95 -9.70 -27.59
C LYS A 9 -24.30 -9.21 -28.09
N ASN A 10 -24.51 -7.90 -28.06
CA ASN A 10 -25.77 -7.27 -28.45
C ASN A 10 -25.85 -7.01 -29.97
N ASN A 11 -24.78 -7.27 -30.72
CA ASN A 11 -24.78 -7.12 -32.16
C ASN A 11 -25.53 -8.28 -32.83
N GLU A 12 -26.36 -7.95 -33.81
CA GLU A 12 -27.11 -8.95 -34.55
C GLU A 12 -26.18 -9.90 -35.34
N PRO A 13 -26.49 -11.20 -35.38
CA PRO A 13 -25.68 -12.17 -36.13
C PRO A 13 -25.56 -11.78 -37.61
N GLY A 14 -24.31 -11.70 -38.11
CA GLY A 14 -24.03 -11.41 -39.52
C GLY A 14 -23.83 -9.93 -39.86
N ASN A 15 -24.10 -9.00 -38.94
CA ASN A 15 -23.88 -7.57 -39.17
C ASN A 15 -22.47 -7.15 -38.76
N ASP A 16 -21.75 -6.51 -39.67
CA ASP A 16 -20.47 -5.85 -39.37
C ASP A 16 -20.66 -4.76 -38.31
N ILE A 17 -19.66 -4.60 -37.44
CA ILE A 17 -19.70 -3.62 -36.34
C ILE A 17 -18.42 -2.77 -36.34
N GLU A 18 -18.58 -1.46 -36.22
CA GLU A 18 -17.50 -0.52 -35.90
C GLU A 18 -17.63 -0.09 -34.44
N ILE A 19 -16.59 -0.36 -33.65
CA ILE A 19 -16.52 0.03 -32.24
C ILE A 19 -15.61 1.24 -32.09
N GLU A 20 -16.20 2.36 -31.71
CA GLU A 20 -15.50 3.58 -31.35
C GLU A 20 -15.21 3.61 -29.84
N SER A 21 -13.96 3.86 -29.45
CA SER A 21 -13.59 3.97 -28.04
C SER A 21 -12.35 4.83 -27.85
N ASP A 22 -12.31 5.58 -26.75
CA ASP A 22 -11.12 6.30 -26.32
C ASP A 22 -10.07 5.40 -25.64
N SER A 23 -10.44 4.16 -25.31
CA SER A 23 -9.61 3.19 -24.61
C SER A 23 -8.55 2.58 -25.54
N LYS A 24 -7.41 3.27 -25.67
CA LYS A 24 -6.21 2.71 -26.32
C LYS A 24 -5.85 1.33 -25.78
N TYR A 25 -6.02 1.13 -24.47
CA TYR A 25 -5.80 -0.17 -23.83
C TYR A 25 -6.62 -1.28 -24.49
N ALA A 26 -7.93 -1.08 -24.65
CA ALA A 26 -8.81 -2.10 -25.22
C ALA A 26 -8.51 -2.33 -26.70
N ILE A 27 -8.42 -1.25 -27.48
CA ILE A 27 -8.17 -1.31 -28.92
C ILE A 27 -6.84 -1.99 -29.22
N GLU A 28 -5.73 -1.54 -28.62
CA GLU A 28 -4.41 -2.11 -28.89
C GLU A 28 -4.27 -3.54 -28.36
N THR A 29 -4.98 -3.90 -27.27
CA THR A 29 -4.99 -5.28 -26.76
C THR A 29 -5.65 -6.24 -27.75
N LEU A 30 -6.75 -5.85 -28.39
CA LEU A 30 -7.50 -6.70 -29.33
C LEU A 30 -6.98 -6.64 -30.77
N THR A 31 -6.12 -5.67 -31.10
CA THR A 31 -5.56 -5.49 -32.44
C THR A 31 -4.06 -5.77 -32.47
N LYS A 32 -3.23 -4.79 -32.10
CA LYS A 32 -1.77 -4.83 -32.24
C LYS A 32 -1.10 -5.89 -31.38
N ASN A 33 -1.56 -6.06 -30.15
CA ASN A 33 -0.87 -6.87 -29.15
C ASN A 33 -1.41 -8.30 -29.05
N LEU A 34 -2.53 -8.60 -29.71
CA LEU A 34 -3.26 -9.85 -29.52
C LEU A 34 -2.39 -11.08 -29.83
N ALA A 35 -1.72 -11.08 -30.99
CA ALA A 35 -0.89 -12.22 -31.40
C ALA A 35 0.20 -12.55 -30.36
N ASN A 36 0.88 -11.53 -29.82
CA ASN A 36 1.89 -11.73 -28.78
C ASN A 36 1.28 -12.19 -27.44
N LEU A 37 0.07 -11.72 -27.10
CA LEU A 37 -0.63 -12.17 -25.89
C LEU A 37 -1.01 -13.65 -25.99
N GLU A 38 -1.49 -14.09 -27.15
CA GLU A 38 -1.78 -15.50 -27.41
C GLU A 38 -0.53 -16.37 -27.38
N ASP A 39 0.53 -15.90 -28.02
CA ASP A 39 1.85 -16.55 -28.03
C ASP A 39 2.42 -16.74 -26.62
N THR A 40 2.21 -15.76 -25.74
CA THR A 40 2.66 -15.80 -24.34
C THR A 40 1.63 -16.36 -23.38
N GLY A 41 0.52 -16.92 -23.89
CA GLY A 41 -0.54 -17.54 -23.07
C GLY A 41 -1.19 -16.59 -22.08
N TYR A 42 -1.15 -15.28 -22.35
CA TYR A 42 -1.63 -14.21 -21.48
C TYR A 42 -0.99 -14.15 -20.08
N ILE A 43 0.17 -14.77 -19.89
CA ILE A 43 0.88 -14.79 -18.59
C ILE A 43 1.27 -13.35 -18.20
N GLY A 44 0.94 -12.94 -16.98
CA GLY A 44 1.24 -11.61 -16.45
C GLY A 44 0.32 -10.51 -16.96
N LYS A 45 -0.67 -10.81 -17.81
CA LYS A 45 -1.60 -9.82 -18.34
C LYS A 45 -2.78 -9.65 -17.38
N ALA A 46 -2.99 -8.41 -16.92
CA ALA A 46 -4.20 -8.06 -16.17
C ALA A 46 -5.46 -8.27 -17.02
N ASN A 47 -6.55 -8.72 -16.39
CA ASN A 47 -7.83 -9.01 -17.04
C ASN A 47 -7.75 -10.05 -18.15
N LYS A 48 -6.83 -11.03 -18.06
CA LYS A 48 -6.59 -12.04 -19.09
C LYS A 48 -7.84 -12.85 -19.42
N GLU A 49 -8.66 -13.18 -18.43
CA GLU A 49 -9.90 -13.94 -18.58
C GLU A 49 -10.91 -13.17 -19.44
N LEU A 50 -11.12 -11.89 -19.12
CA LEU A 50 -12.03 -11.01 -19.87
C LEU A 50 -11.54 -10.78 -21.31
N ILE A 51 -10.23 -10.65 -21.52
CA ILE A 51 -9.65 -10.52 -22.86
C ILE A 51 -9.90 -11.79 -23.65
N GLN A 52 -9.59 -12.96 -23.08
CA GLN A 52 -9.81 -14.25 -23.75
C GLN A 52 -11.27 -14.47 -24.09
N LEU A 53 -12.20 -14.12 -23.19
CA LEU A 53 -13.64 -14.18 -23.45
C LEU A 53 -14.05 -13.26 -24.60
N THR A 54 -13.55 -12.02 -24.62
CA THR A 54 -13.80 -11.06 -25.69
C THR A 54 -13.30 -11.58 -27.04
N VAL A 55 -12.09 -12.13 -27.08
CA VAL A 55 -11.49 -12.73 -28.29
C VAL A 55 -12.28 -13.96 -28.74
N ALA A 56 -12.70 -14.82 -27.82
CA ALA A 56 -13.52 -15.99 -28.13
C ALA A 56 -14.86 -15.58 -28.72
N LYS A 57 -15.50 -14.53 -28.19
CA LYS A 57 -16.74 -13.99 -28.74
C LYS A 57 -16.51 -13.41 -30.14
N LEU A 58 -15.49 -12.58 -30.34
CA LEU A 58 -15.12 -12.03 -31.66
C LEU A 58 -14.91 -13.11 -32.72
N ARG A 59 -14.31 -14.25 -32.35
CA ARG A 59 -14.06 -15.37 -33.28
C ARG A 59 -15.27 -16.29 -33.48
N SER A 60 -16.25 -16.22 -32.57
CA SER A 60 -17.47 -17.01 -32.67
C SER A 60 -18.50 -16.40 -33.61
N THR A 61 -18.36 -15.11 -33.91
CA THR A 61 -19.26 -14.37 -34.79
C THR A 61 -18.69 -14.31 -36.20
N ASN A 62 -19.56 -14.35 -37.22
CA ASN A 62 -19.17 -14.29 -38.64
C ASN A 62 -19.11 -12.85 -39.20
N ASN A 63 -19.12 -11.85 -38.31
CA ASN A 63 -19.11 -10.44 -38.70
C ASN A 63 -17.69 -9.84 -38.65
N LYS A 64 -17.46 -8.82 -39.45
CA LYS A 64 -16.25 -8.01 -39.36
C LYS A 64 -16.40 -6.99 -38.24
N THR A 65 -15.50 -7.06 -37.27
CA THR A 65 -15.37 -6.05 -36.22
C THR A 65 -14.21 -5.12 -36.55
N SER A 66 -14.48 -3.83 -36.62
CA SER A 66 -13.48 -2.77 -36.78
C SER A 66 -13.42 -1.88 -35.53
N PHE A 67 -12.25 -1.30 -35.26
CA PHE A 67 -12.04 -0.43 -34.10
C PHE A 67 -11.53 0.92 -34.56
N LYS A 68 -12.13 1.99 -34.03
CA LYS A 68 -11.71 3.36 -34.27
C LYS A 68 -11.41 4.05 -32.94
N TRP A 69 -10.18 4.53 -32.80
CA TRP A 69 -9.81 5.29 -31.63
C TRP A 69 -10.35 6.72 -31.75
N VAL A 70 -11.11 7.15 -30.75
CA VAL A 70 -11.58 8.53 -30.62
C VAL A 70 -10.87 9.21 -29.46
N LYS A 71 -10.74 10.53 -29.51
CA LYS A 71 -10.14 11.28 -28.42
C LYS A 71 -11.18 11.46 -27.31
N GLY A 72 -10.87 11.04 -26.09
CA GLY A 72 -11.73 11.27 -24.92
C GLY A 72 -11.96 12.76 -24.68
N HIS A 73 -13.16 13.10 -24.18
CA HIS A 73 -13.59 14.45 -23.82
C HIS A 73 -13.40 15.50 -24.94
N SER A 74 -13.71 15.11 -26.18
CA SER A 74 -13.51 15.96 -27.36
C SER A 74 -14.81 16.38 -28.06
N GLY A 75 -15.97 16.25 -27.40
CA GLY A 75 -17.27 16.55 -28.01
C GLY A 75 -17.90 15.38 -28.78
N HIS A 76 -17.36 14.16 -28.64
CA HIS A 76 -17.89 12.99 -29.34
C HIS A 76 -19.14 12.46 -28.62
N ALA A 77 -20.32 12.80 -29.13
CA ALA A 77 -21.60 12.55 -28.44
C ALA A 77 -21.77 11.11 -27.95
N GLY A 78 -21.43 10.10 -28.77
CA GLY A 78 -21.52 8.69 -28.38
C GLY A 78 -20.53 8.28 -27.29
N ASN A 79 -19.32 8.83 -27.29
CA ASN A 79 -18.31 8.53 -26.26
C ASN A 79 -18.69 9.20 -24.94
N GLU A 80 -19.13 10.46 -24.98
CA GLU A 80 -19.56 11.19 -23.79
C GLU A 80 -20.81 10.58 -23.14
N ALA A 81 -21.74 10.06 -23.96
CA ALA A 81 -22.86 9.28 -23.46
C ALA A 81 -22.39 7.96 -22.79
N ALA A 82 -21.44 7.25 -23.41
CA ALA A 82 -20.87 6.04 -22.83
C ALA A 82 -20.11 6.31 -21.51
N ASP A 83 -19.34 7.41 -21.42
CA ASP A 83 -18.64 7.83 -20.20
C ASP A 83 -19.65 8.12 -19.07
N ARG A 84 -20.74 8.84 -19.38
CA ARG A 84 -21.82 9.12 -18.41
C ARG A 84 -22.47 7.84 -17.89
N LEU A 85 -22.81 6.91 -18.78
CA LEU A 85 -23.41 5.63 -18.40
C LEU A 85 -22.44 4.76 -17.57
N ALA A 86 -21.13 4.82 -17.87
CA ALA A 86 -20.11 4.15 -17.08
C ALA A 86 -19.99 4.75 -15.68
N ASP A 87 -20.02 6.08 -15.55
CA ASP A 87 -20.02 6.79 -14.26
C ASP A 87 -21.26 6.48 -13.42
N GLU A 88 -22.44 6.42 -14.06
CA GLU A 88 -23.68 6.00 -13.41
C GLU A 88 -23.60 4.56 -12.92
N GLY A 89 -23.07 3.66 -13.75
CA GLY A 89 -22.84 2.26 -13.39
C GLY A 89 -21.87 2.11 -12.21
N ALA A 90 -20.78 2.87 -12.19
CA ALA A 90 -19.76 2.81 -11.14
C ALA A 90 -20.28 3.26 -9.75
N ARG A 91 -21.36 4.05 -9.71
CA ARG A 91 -22.01 4.50 -8.46
C ARG A 91 -23.06 3.53 -7.93
N LYS A 92 -23.50 2.55 -8.72
CA LYS A 92 -24.50 1.58 -8.28
C LYS A 92 -23.87 0.57 -7.31
N PRO A 93 -24.63 0.07 -6.32
CA PRO A 93 -24.17 -1.04 -5.50
C PRO A 93 -23.95 -2.26 -6.39
N ARG A 94 -22.85 -2.98 -6.14
CA ARG A 94 -22.51 -4.18 -6.88
C ARG A 94 -23.51 -5.30 -6.56
N SER A 95 -24.10 -5.88 -7.59
CA SER A 95 -24.96 -7.06 -7.52
C SER A 95 -24.21 -8.31 -7.98
N GLU A 96 -24.72 -9.49 -7.62
CA GLU A 96 -24.19 -10.77 -8.13
C GLU A 96 -24.40 -10.91 -9.65
N GLU A 97 -25.42 -10.23 -10.20
CA GLU A 97 -25.76 -10.22 -11.63
C GLU A 97 -24.76 -9.41 -12.47
N ASP A 98 -23.96 -8.52 -11.86
CA ASP A 98 -22.90 -7.76 -12.55
C ASP A 98 -21.69 -8.63 -12.94
N GLY A 99 -21.64 -9.89 -12.48
CA GLY A 99 -20.58 -10.84 -12.78
C GLY A 99 -20.62 -11.35 -14.21
N ILE A 100 -19.50 -11.28 -14.94
CA ILE A 100 -19.34 -11.95 -16.23
C ILE A 100 -19.04 -13.44 -15.99
N ASN A 101 -20.10 -14.24 -15.86
CA ASN A 101 -20.02 -15.68 -15.59
C ASN A 101 -20.11 -16.51 -16.89
N GLU A 102 -19.20 -16.25 -17.84
CA GLU A 102 -19.16 -17.00 -19.10
C GLU A 102 -17.89 -17.84 -19.22
N GLU A 103 -18.08 -19.11 -19.58
CA GLU A 103 -16.97 -20.00 -19.91
C GLU A 103 -16.46 -19.75 -21.33
N ILE A 104 -15.14 -19.69 -21.46
CA ILE A 104 -14.48 -19.64 -22.76
C ILE A 104 -14.63 -21.01 -23.44
N PRO A 105 -15.22 -21.10 -24.65
CA PRO A 105 -15.35 -22.36 -25.36
C PRO A 105 -14.01 -23.07 -25.51
N GLY A 106 -13.95 -24.36 -25.16
CA GLY A 106 -12.70 -25.13 -25.10
C GLY A 106 -11.86 -25.07 -26.37
N ARG A 107 -12.50 -24.99 -27.56
CA ARG A 107 -11.82 -24.88 -28.86
C ARG A 107 -10.98 -23.60 -29.05
N ILE A 108 -11.29 -22.52 -28.34
CA ILE A 108 -10.57 -21.23 -28.44
C ILE A 108 -9.77 -20.95 -27.15
N LYS A 109 -9.92 -21.79 -26.12
CA LYS A 109 -9.22 -21.63 -24.84
C LYS A 109 -7.76 -22.06 -24.99
N LEU A 110 -6.85 -21.09 -24.95
CA LEU A 110 -5.42 -21.38 -24.86
C LEU A 110 -5.10 -22.01 -23.51
N THR A 111 -4.34 -23.10 -23.53
CA THR A 111 -3.93 -23.85 -22.33
C THR A 111 -2.58 -23.39 -21.75
N GLY A 112 -1.87 -22.52 -22.47
CA GLY A 112 -0.58 -21.98 -22.03
C GLY A 112 0.12 -21.14 -23.11
N ALA A 113 1.36 -20.75 -22.83
CA ALA A 113 2.22 -20.07 -23.78
C ALA A 113 2.86 -21.06 -24.77
N LYS A 114 3.17 -20.60 -25.98
CA LYS A 114 3.97 -21.35 -26.96
C LYS A 114 5.37 -21.59 -26.38
N LEU A 115 5.88 -22.82 -26.46
CA LEU A 115 7.22 -23.16 -25.98
C LEU A 115 8.32 -22.31 -26.66
N SER A 116 8.18 -22.03 -27.95
CA SER A 116 9.11 -21.16 -28.70
C SER A 116 9.14 -19.70 -28.24
N LYS A 117 8.13 -19.27 -27.46
CA LYS A 117 8.00 -17.92 -26.91
C LYS A 117 8.25 -17.88 -25.40
N MET A 118 8.52 -19.04 -24.79
CA MET A 118 8.79 -19.16 -23.37
C MET A 118 10.19 -18.62 -23.05
N THR A 119 10.24 -17.67 -22.13
CA THR A 119 11.49 -17.19 -21.53
C THR A 119 11.52 -17.56 -20.05
N GLN A 120 12.70 -17.57 -19.43
CA GLN A 120 12.82 -17.79 -17.98
C GLN A 120 11.96 -16.79 -17.18
N SER A 121 11.93 -15.52 -17.59
CA SER A 121 11.10 -14.49 -16.95
C SER A 121 9.60 -14.80 -17.09
N LEU A 122 9.15 -15.26 -18.26
CA LEU A 122 7.76 -15.63 -18.51
C LEU A 122 7.38 -16.88 -17.69
N ALA A 123 8.23 -17.90 -17.68
CA ALA A 123 8.03 -19.12 -16.89
C ALA A 123 7.94 -18.79 -15.39
N TYR A 124 8.84 -17.95 -14.88
CA TYR A 124 8.81 -17.50 -13.49
C TYR A 124 7.49 -16.77 -13.13
N LYS A 125 7.02 -15.88 -14.00
CA LYS A 125 5.72 -15.22 -13.82
C LYS A 125 4.57 -16.24 -13.78
N ALA A 126 4.57 -17.22 -14.67
CA ALA A 126 3.55 -18.27 -14.71
C ALA A 126 3.52 -19.11 -13.42
N ILE A 127 4.69 -19.54 -12.94
CA ILE A 127 4.83 -20.30 -11.69
C ILE A 127 4.32 -19.44 -10.52
N ARG A 128 4.70 -18.17 -10.47
CA ARG A 128 4.29 -17.26 -9.41
C ARG A 128 2.78 -17.02 -9.41
N GLU A 129 2.15 -16.87 -10.58
CA GLU A 129 0.69 -16.75 -10.67
C GLU A 129 -0.02 -17.98 -10.11
N ARG A 130 0.42 -19.18 -10.50
CA ARG A 130 -0.16 -20.45 -9.98
C ARG A 130 0.03 -20.58 -8.47
N ALA A 131 1.23 -20.25 -7.98
CA ALA A 131 1.51 -20.27 -6.54
C ALA A 131 0.66 -19.25 -5.78
N LEU A 132 0.43 -18.06 -6.34
CA LEU A 132 -0.44 -17.03 -5.76
C LEU A 132 -1.91 -17.48 -5.75
N GLU A 133 -2.38 -18.12 -6.81
CA GLU A 133 -3.74 -18.65 -6.91
C GLU A 133 -3.98 -19.77 -5.90
N ALA A 134 -3.05 -20.73 -5.80
CA ALA A 134 -3.08 -21.76 -4.77
C ALA A 134 -3.00 -21.16 -3.35
N ALA A 135 -2.24 -20.09 -3.15
CA ALA A 135 -2.18 -19.39 -1.86
C ALA A 135 -3.46 -18.62 -1.53
N ARG A 136 -4.17 -18.08 -2.54
CA ARG A 136 -5.49 -17.44 -2.35
C ARG A 136 -6.55 -18.44 -1.89
N GLN A 137 -6.43 -19.70 -2.29
CA GLN A 137 -7.32 -20.78 -1.84
C GLN A 137 -7.05 -21.25 -0.40
N LYS A 138 -5.92 -20.84 0.21
CA LYS A 138 -5.65 -21.14 1.62
C LYS A 138 -6.45 -20.22 2.53
N ASN A 139 -6.78 -20.71 3.73
CA ASN A 139 -7.41 -19.90 4.77
C ASN A 139 -6.51 -18.67 5.08
N ARG A 140 -7.02 -17.47 4.78
CA ARG A 140 -6.41 -16.16 5.04
C ARG A 140 -7.17 -15.35 6.09
N GLU A 141 -7.99 -15.99 6.92
CA GLU A 141 -8.92 -15.36 7.86
C GLU A 141 -8.27 -14.26 8.71
N ARG A 142 -7.10 -14.51 9.29
CA ARG A 142 -6.34 -13.50 10.05
C ARG A 142 -5.93 -12.30 9.21
N THR A 143 -5.43 -12.53 7.99
CA THR A 143 -5.10 -11.45 7.06
C THR A 143 -6.36 -10.69 6.64
N LEU A 144 -7.48 -11.38 6.39
CA LEU A 144 -8.74 -10.73 6.01
C LEU A 144 -9.30 -9.87 7.14
N ALA A 145 -9.28 -10.35 8.38
CA ALA A 145 -9.67 -9.59 9.56
C ALA A 145 -8.77 -8.35 9.75
N MET A 146 -7.47 -8.48 9.51
CA MET A 146 -6.56 -7.33 9.56
C MET A 146 -6.83 -6.33 8.42
N ILE A 147 -7.10 -6.80 7.20
CA ILE A 147 -7.47 -5.93 6.07
C ILE A 147 -8.77 -5.18 6.36
N ASP A 148 -9.79 -5.84 6.91
CA ASP A 148 -11.04 -5.21 7.34
C ASP A 148 -10.79 -4.11 8.39
N ALA A 149 -10.01 -4.41 9.42
CA ALA A 149 -9.60 -3.42 10.41
C ALA A 149 -8.82 -2.25 9.79
N ILE A 150 -7.98 -2.49 8.78
CA ILE A 150 -7.28 -1.42 8.05
C ILE A 150 -8.27 -0.56 7.26
N GLN A 151 -9.21 -1.18 6.56
CA GLN A 151 -10.23 -0.47 5.77
C GLN A 151 -11.06 0.46 6.65
N ASN A 152 -11.57 -0.03 7.78
CA ASN A 152 -12.38 0.74 8.72
C ASN A 152 -11.63 1.98 9.25
N HIS A 153 -10.41 1.81 9.77
CA HIS A 153 -9.62 2.96 10.28
C HIS A 153 -9.23 3.96 9.18
N VAL A 154 -8.99 3.50 7.95
CA VAL A 154 -8.57 4.39 6.86
C VAL A 154 -9.76 5.19 6.33
N GLU A 155 -10.94 4.57 6.23
CA GLU A 155 -12.17 5.23 5.79
C GLU A 155 -12.50 6.45 6.64
N GLU A 156 -12.33 6.37 7.96
CA GLU A 156 -12.51 7.50 8.88
C GLU A 156 -11.63 8.72 8.53
N VAL A 157 -10.45 8.48 7.94
CA VAL A 157 -9.45 9.53 7.65
C VAL A 157 -9.55 10.03 6.22
N ILE A 158 -9.76 9.15 5.24
CA ILE A 158 -9.76 9.52 3.81
C ILE A 158 -11.16 9.61 3.19
N GLN A 159 -12.21 9.31 3.96
CA GLN A 159 -13.62 9.32 3.53
C GLN A 159 -13.92 8.39 2.34
N GLU A 160 -13.12 7.33 2.22
CA GLU A 160 -13.22 6.32 1.17
C GLU A 160 -12.66 4.99 1.71
N THR A 161 -13.36 3.89 1.47
CA THR A 161 -12.84 2.55 1.79
C THR A 161 -11.79 2.13 0.76
N PRO A 162 -10.49 1.99 1.13
CA PRO A 162 -9.47 1.58 0.18
C PRO A 162 -9.62 0.11 -0.19
N THR A 163 -9.41 -0.24 -1.46
CA THR A 163 -9.30 -1.65 -1.90
C THR A 163 -8.11 -2.35 -1.25
N GLU A 164 -8.17 -3.67 -1.07
CA GLU A 164 -7.04 -4.49 -0.59
C GLU A 164 -5.74 -4.25 -1.40
N GLU A 165 -5.84 -4.11 -2.72
CA GLU A 165 -4.68 -3.81 -3.59
C GLU A 165 -4.00 -2.47 -3.24
N ARG A 166 -4.80 -1.42 -2.98
CA ARG A 166 -4.29 -0.11 -2.55
C ARG A 166 -3.56 -0.21 -1.22
N ILE A 167 -4.07 -1.00 -0.27
CA ILE A 167 -3.41 -1.24 1.01
C ILE A 167 -2.06 -1.94 0.78
N TRP A 168 -2.01 -3.01 -0.01
CA TRP A 168 -0.76 -3.72 -0.32
C TRP A 168 0.25 -2.88 -1.10
N LYS A 169 -0.22 -1.95 -1.93
CA LYS A 169 0.65 -1.00 -2.62
C LYS A 169 1.19 0.05 -1.65
N ALA A 170 0.37 0.49 -0.69
CA ALA A 170 0.76 1.45 0.33
C ALA A 170 1.92 0.93 1.19
N THR A 171 1.88 -0.33 1.64
CA THR A 171 2.97 -0.94 2.44
C THR A 171 4.31 -1.00 1.70
N LYS A 172 4.30 -0.82 0.36
CA LYS A 172 5.49 -0.86 -0.50
C LYS A 172 5.98 0.52 -0.94
N ASN A 173 5.46 1.60 -0.36
CA ASN A 173 5.80 2.98 -0.74
C ASN A 173 7.33 3.21 -0.74
N SER A 174 7.81 4.00 -1.71
CA SER A 174 9.24 4.29 -1.89
C SER A 174 9.89 5.01 -0.71
N ASP A 175 9.11 5.73 0.09
CA ASP A 175 9.61 6.49 1.25
C ASP A 175 10.00 5.59 2.44
N PHE A 176 9.57 4.33 2.43
CA PHE A 176 9.88 3.35 3.46
C PHE A 176 11.18 2.60 3.17
N SER A 177 11.96 2.35 4.23
CA SER A 177 13.08 1.42 4.21
C SER A 177 12.59 -0.01 3.90
N ARG A 178 13.50 -0.88 3.46
CA ARG A 178 13.15 -2.30 3.18
C ARG A 178 12.61 -2.99 4.43
N GLN A 179 13.19 -2.68 5.59
CA GLN A 179 12.80 -3.21 6.90
C GLN A 179 11.38 -2.79 7.25
N ILE A 180 11.03 -1.51 7.07
CA ILE A 180 9.67 -1.01 7.31
C ILE A 180 8.66 -1.66 6.36
N ARG A 181 8.97 -1.79 5.06
CA ARG A 181 8.05 -2.46 4.12
C ARG A 181 7.76 -3.89 4.53
N TYR A 182 8.79 -4.62 4.95
CA TYR A 182 8.64 -5.99 5.46
C TYR A 182 7.84 -6.03 6.75
N TYR A 183 8.13 -5.12 7.69
CA TYR A 183 7.39 -4.98 8.95
C TYR A 183 5.90 -4.69 8.70
N LEU A 184 5.56 -3.66 7.91
CA LEU A 184 4.17 -3.33 7.60
C LEU A 184 3.45 -4.48 6.87
N TRP A 185 4.15 -5.19 5.99
CA TRP A 185 3.63 -6.39 5.35
C TRP A 185 3.33 -7.50 6.36
N MET A 186 4.24 -7.78 7.29
CA MET A 186 4.05 -8.77 8.35
C MET A 186 2.89 -8.40 9.28
N VAL A 187 2.75 -7.12 9.61
CA VAL A 187 1.62 -6.60 10.40
C VAL A 187 0.31 -6.80 9.66
N ALA A 188 0.22 -6.38 8.39
CA ALA A 188 -0.98 -6.52 7.56
C ALA A 188 -1.41 -7.97 7.36
N HIS A 189 -0.46 -8.92 7.43
CA HIS A 189 -0.74 -10.35 7.35
C HIS A 189 -1.11 -10.99 8.70
N ASP A 190 -0.99 -10.27 9.82
CA ASP A 190 -1.00 -10.85 11.18
C ASP A 190 -0.03 -12.04 11.32
N ALA A 191 1.20 -11.84 10.80
CA ALA A 191 2.19 -12.91 10.65
C ALA A 191 3.21 -13.00 11.80
N TYR A 192 3.19 -12.07 12.75
CA TYR A 192 4.04 -12.13 13.93
C TYR A 192 3.46 -13.10 14.96
N CYS A 193 4.32 -13.90 15.61
CA CYS A 193 3.90 -14.82 16.67
C CYS A 193 3.67 -14.05 17.98
N ILE A 194 2.50 -13.43 18.11
CA ILE A 194 2.05 -12.63 19.25
C ILE A 194 0.55 -12.88 19.52
N GLY A 195 0.06 -12.43 20.67
CA GLY A 195 -1.37 -12.55 21.02
C GLY A 195 -1.89 -13.97 20.88
N THR A 196 -3.00 -14.12 20.16
CA THR A 196 -3.68 -15.41 19.96
C THR A 196 -2.86 -16.47 19.22
N HIS A 197 -1.72 -16.14 18.60
CA HIS A 197 -0.80 -17.14 18.04
C HIS A 197 -0.22 -18.09 19.10
N TRP A 198 -0.17 -17.65 20.37
CA TRP A 198 0.29 -18.45 21.49
C TRP A 198 -0.81 -19.34 22.10
N LEU A 199 -2.09 -19.11 21.77
CA LEU A 199 -3.25 -19.84 22.32
C LEU A 199 -3.58 -21.12 21.54
N LYS A 200 -2.58 -21.75 20.92
CA LYS A 200 -2.82 -23.01 20.19
C LYS A 200 -3.09 -24.13 21.20
N PRO A 201 -4.07 -25.02 20.94
CA PRO A 201 -4.44 -26.09 21.88
C PRO A 201 -3.28 -27.01 22.28
N ASN A 202 -2.27 -27.15 21.42
CA ASN A 202 -1.10 -28.00 21.65
C ASN A 202 0.07 -27.27 22.35
N TYR A 203 -0.06 -25.99 22.71
CA TYR A 203 0.99 -25.26 23.43
C TYR A 203 0.84 -25.44 24.95
N PRO A 204 1.94 -25.69 25.70
CA PRO A 204 1.93 -25.69 27.15
C PRO A 204 1.47 -24.35 27.76
N GLU A 205 0.86 -24.38 28.95
CA GLU A 205 0.33 -23.20 29.64
C GLU A 205 1.36 -22.06 29.77
N GLY A 206 2.61 -22.38 30.11
CA GLY A 206 3.68 -21.38 30.21
C GLY A 206 3.99 -20.65 28.89
N LEU A 207 3.77 -21.30 27.74
CA LEU A 207 3.87 -20.64 26.43
C LEU A 207 2.59 -19.87 26.08
N GLN A 208 1.42 -20.37 26.48
CA GLN A 208 0.15 -19.66 26.26
C GLN A 208 0.13 -18.32 26.99
N LYS A 209 0.72 -18.20 28.19
CA LYS A 209 0.87 -16.92 28.93
C LYS A 209 1.56 -15.80 28.12
N ARG A 210 2.28 -16.13 27.05
CA ARG A 210 2.87 -15.14 26.12
C ARG A 210 1.85 -14.46 25.20
N SER A 211 0.59 -14.89 25.20
CA SER A 211 -0.49 -14.21 24.47
C SER A 211 -0.89 -12.90 25.11
N GLU A 212 -0.54 -12.66 26.37
CA GLU A 212 -1.05 -11.55 27.18
C GLU A 212 0.04 -10.54 27.53
N CYS A 213 -0.35 -9.28 27.68
CA CYS A 213 0.51 -8.24 28.19
C CYS A 213 0.43 -8.21 29.72
N PRO A 214 1.53 -8.48 30.45
CA PRO A 214 1.51 -8.50 31.92
C PRO A 214 1.33 -7.11 32.53
N HIS A 215 1.56 -6.06 31.75
CA HIS A 215 1.47 -4.66 32.18
C HIS A 215 0.10 -4.03 31.87
N CYS A 216 -0.83 -4.78 31.28
CA CYS A 216 -2.15 -4.29 30.86
C CYS A 216 -3.25 -5.29 31.26
N ASN A 217 -3.25 -5.72 32.51
CA ASN A 217 -4.26 -6.59 33.12
C ASN A 217 -4.55 -7.89 32.33
N GLY A 218 -3.51 -8.51 31.74
CA GLY A 218 -3.69 -9.76 30.98
C GLY A 218 -4.39 -9.57 29.63
N THR A 219 -4.49 -8.34 29.11
CA THR A 219 -5.07 -8.10 27.78
C THR A 219 -4.25 -8.84 26.72
N ILE A 220 -4.93 -9.43 25.72
CA ILE A 220 -4.26 -10.07 24.58
C ILE A 220 -3.32 -9.07 23.88
N GLU A 221 -2.05 -9.43 23.81
CA GLU A 221 -0.98 -8.61 23.24
C GLU A 221 -0.91 -8.79 21.71
N ASP A 222 -1.95 -8.35 21.02
CA ASP A 222 -1.98 -8.26 19.56
C ASP A 222 -1.27 -6.99 19.03
N MET A 223 -1.12 -6.87 17.71
CA MET A 223 -0.42 -5.70 17.14
C MET A 223 -1.19 -4.39 17.36
N SER A 224 -2.52 -4.44 17.47
CA SER A 224 -3.33 -3.26 17.80
C SER A 224 -3.06 -2.78 19.23
N HIS A 225 -2.93 -3.72 20.17
CA HIS A 225 -2.53 -3.44 21.54
C HIS A 225 -1.12 -2.83 21.55
N ILE A 226 -0.13 -3.52 20.98
CA ILE A 226 1.27 -3.09 21.00
C ILE A 226 1.45 -1.68 20.42
N LEU A 227 0.80 -1.37 19.29
CA LEU A 227 1.03 -0.11 18.59
C LEU A 227 0.12 1.02 19.04
N SER A 228 -1.09 0.75 19.56
CA SER A 228 -2.09 1.80 19.79
C SER A 228 -2.64 1.88 21.22
N ARG A 229 -2.56 0.79 22.01
CA ARG A 229 -3.27 0.69 23.31
C ARG A 229 -2.40 0.31 24.51
N CYS A 230 -1.15 -0.12 24.29
CA CYS A 230 -0.29 -0.63 25.35
C CYS A 230 0.08 0.47 26.36
N GLU A 231 -0.21 0.22 27.64
CA GLU A 231 0.06 1.17 28.74
C GLU A 231 1.48 1.06 29.29
N THR A 232 2.25 0.06 28.85
CA THR A 232 3.65 -0.06 29.28
C THR A 232 4.44 1.17 28.83
N PRO A 233 5.35 1.71 29.67
CA PRO A 233 6.22 2.82 29.29
C PRO A 233 6.88 2.60 27.92
N GLY A 234 6.72 3.59 27.04
CA GLY A 234 7.37 3.63 25.74
C GLY A 234 6.42 3.93 24.57
N GLN A 235 5.30 3.20 24.46
CA GLN A 235 4.38 3.33 23.32
C GLN A 235 3.78 4.74 23.24
N GLU A 236 3.14 5.19 24.33
CA GLU A 236 2.46 6.50 24.36
C GLU A 236 3.47 7.63 24.19
N GLN A 237 4.62 7.48 24.83
CA GLN A 237 5.70 8.44 24.77
C GLN A 237 6.21 8.63 23.34
N ILE A 238 6.39 7.56 22.58
CA ILE A 238 6.80 7.64 21.17
C ILE A 238 5.76 8.41 20.33
N TRP A 239 4.46 8.17 20.57
CA TRP A 239 3.41 8.90 19.86
C TRP A 239 3.34 10.37 20.24
N GLU A 240 3.55 10.70 21.51
CA GLU A 240 3.62 12.11 21.95
C GLU A 240 4.85 12.82 21.37
N LEU A 241 6.00 12.15 21.23
CA LEU A 241 7.17 12.71 20.53
C LEU A 241 6.91 12.93 19.03
N ALA A 242 6.26 11.98 18.37
CA ALA A 242 5.87 12.11 16.97
C ALA A 242 4.87 13.27 16.76
N LYS A 243 3.89 13.39 17.66
CA LYS A 243 2.94 14.50 17.72
C LYS A 243 3.63 15.83 17.95
N GLU A 244 4.56 15.92 18.90
CA GLU A 244 5.32 17.14 19.19
C GLU A 244 6.10 17.61 17.96
N LEU A 245 6.78 16.71 17.24
CA LEU A 245 7.49 17.09 16.03
C LEU A 245 6.53 17.50 14.91
N TRP A 246 5.41 16.79 14.77
CA TRP A 246 4.40 17.10 13.75
C TRP A 246 3.78 18.48 13.95
N THR A 247 3.39 18.82 15.17
CA THR A 247 2.71 20.08 15.49
C THR A 247 3.63 21.30 15.34
N LYS A 248 4.95 21.15 15.54
CA LYS A 248 5.95 22.19 15.22
C LYS A 248 5.87 22.65 13.76
N THR A 249 5.43 21.78 12.85
CA THR A 249 5.26 22.13 11.44
C THR A 249 3.97 22.92 11.13
N GLY A 250 3.14 23.19 12.13
CA GLY A 250 1.84 23.86 11.98
C GLY A 250 0.74 22.96 11.43
N ARG A 251 0.97 21.65 11.35
CA ARG A 251 0.00 20.66 10.83
C ARG A 251 -0.84 20.09 11.97
N LYS A 252 -2.11 19.75 11.66
CA LYS A 252 -3.02 19.11 12.61
C LYS A 252 -2.62 17.65 12.82
N TRP A 253 -2.42 17.26 14.08
CA TRP A 253 -2.15 15.86 14.45
C TRP A 253 -3.44 15.05 14.53
N THR A 254 -3.36 13.79 14.10
CA THR A 254 -4.38 12.77 14.33
C THR A 254 -3.67 11.53 14.86
N ARG A 255 -4.13 10.94 15.97
CA ARG A 255 -3.49 9.73 16.51
C ARG A 255 -3.71 8.55 15.55
N PRO A 256 -2.66 7.86 15.08
CA PRO A 256 -2.84 6.75 14.16
C PRO A 256 -3.19 5.45 14.92
N TRP A 257 -4.25 4.78 14.48
CA TRP A 257 -4.55 3.40 14.87
C TRP A 257 -3.83 2.41 13.97
N ILE A 258 -3.85 1.12 14.33
CA ILE A 258 -3.18 0.04 13.58
C ILE A 258 -3.42 0.12 12.06
N GLY A 259 -4.66 0.40 11.64
CA GLY A 259 -4.99 0.54 10.23
C GLY A 259 -4.33 1.75 9.57
N ASN A 260 -4.37 2.90 10.25
CA ASN A 260 -3.70 4.12 9.77
C ASN A 260 -2.18 3.97 9.74
N ILE A 261 -1.58 3.15 10.62
CA ILE A 261 -0.15 2.86 10.60
C ILE A 261 0.22 2.05 9.36
N VAL A 262 -0.48 0.92 9.15
CA VAL A 262 -0.22 0.01 8.02
C VAL A 262 -0.43 0.72 6.68
N ALA A 263 -1.48 1.52 6.59
CA ALA A 263 -1.86 2.25 5.40
C ALA A 263 -1.47 3.74 5.45
N CYS A 264 -0.48 4.15 6.25
CA CYS A 264 -0.09 5.56 6.41
C CYS A 264 0.32 6.22 5.09
N ALA A 265 0.66 5.43 4.07
CA ALA A 265 0.96 5.91 2.73
C ALA A 265 -0.27 6.34 1.91
N LEU A 266 -1.49 6.03 2.36
CA LEU A 266 -2.76 6.46 1.77
C LEU A 266 -3.28 7.77 2.36
N THR A 267 -2.85 8.12 3.59
CA THR A 267 -3.26 9.35 4.25
C THR A 267 -2.69 10.58 3.53
N LYS A 268 -3.55 11.57 3.29
CA LYS A 268 -3.17 12.90 2.79
C LYS A 268 -3.32 13.91 3.91
N THR A 269 -2.36 14.81 4.05
CA THR A 269 -2.34 15.80 5.15
C THR A 269 -3.25 17.00 4.88
N THR A 270 -3.68 17.19 3.63
CA THR A 270 -4.57 18.28 3.21
C THR A 270 -5.90 17.72 2.72
N GLN A 271 -7.00 18.13 3.36
CA GLN A 271 -8.37 17.73 3.01
C GLN A 271 -8.98 18.59 1.88
N LYS A 272 -8.47 19.80 1.62
CA LYS A 272 -8.95 20.67 0.53
C LYS A 272 -8.15 20.42 -0.75
N GLU A 273 -8.85 20.10 -1.84
CA GLU A 273 -8.29 19.76 -3.16
C GLU A 273 -7.32 20.82 -3.72
N GLU A 274 -7.43 22.07 -3.27
CA GLU A 274 -6.72 23.22 -3.88
C GLU A 274 -5.25 23.38 -3.47
N LYS A 275 -4.76 22.73 -2.39
CA LYS A 275 -3.33 22.81 -2.02
C LYS A 275 -2.79 21.46 -1.57
N ARG A 276 -2.07 20.79 -2.47
CA ARG A 276 -1.28 19.58 -2.15
C ARG A 276 -0.11 19.93 -1.22
N ASP A 277 0.10 19.14 -0.18
CA ASP A 277 1.27 19.22 0.71
C ASP A 277 2.15 17.96 0.62
N PRO A 278 2.88 17.76 -0.50
CA PRO A 278 3.69 16.55 -0.69
C PRO A 278 4.81 16.40 0.35
N GLY A 279 5.27 17.50 0.93
CA GLY A 279 6.26 17.49 2.02
C GLY A 279 5.66 16.93 3.30
N GLY A 280 4.49 17.43 3.70
CA GLY A 280 3.75 16.92 4.84
C GLY A 280 3.37 15.46 4.67
N ASP A 281 2.85 15.07 3.51
CA ASP A 281 2.49 13.67 3.23
C ASP A 281 3.68 12.73 3.42
N ARG A 282 4.88 13.15 2.98
CA ARG A 282 6.11 12.37 3.13
C ARG A 282 6.60 12.33 4.57
N LEU A 283 6.54 13.46 5.28
CA LEU A 283 6.89 13.53 6.70
C LEU A 283 5.97 12.63 7.53
N TRP A 284 4.67 12.61 7.23
CA TRP A 284 3.68 11.76 7.89
C TRP A 284 4.05 10.28 7.75
N ARG A 285 4.30 9.84 6.50
CA ARG A 285 4.74 8.47 6.21
C ARG A 285 5.98 8.09 7.01
N ILE A 286 6.98 8.96 7.05
CA ILE A 286 8.22 8.75 7.80
C ILE A 286 7.91 8.63 9.30
N LEU A 287 7.25 9.63 9.89
CA LEU A 287 7.04 9.68 11.33
C LEU A 287 6.21 8.52 11.84
N VAL A 288 5.10 8.19 11.17
CA VAL A 288 4.22 7.10 11.60
C VAL A 288 4.92 5.75 11.48
N SER A 289 5.59 5.49 10.35
CA SER A 289 6.21 4.18 10.12
C SER A 289 7.46 3.94 10.97
N GLU A 290 8.34 4.94 11.12
CA GLU A 290 9.54 4.83 11.98
C GLU A 290 9.14 4.70 13.46
N SER A 291 8.13 5.47 13.90
CA SER A 291 7.64 5.41 15.29
C SER A 291 7.00 4.06 15.61
N ALA A 292 6.12 3.56 14.75
CA ALA A 292 5.49 2.24 14.92
C ALA A 292 6.53 1.11 14.93
N TYR A 293 7.51 1.16 14.02
CA TYR A 293 8.57 0.16 13.97
C TYR A 293 9.47 0.23 15.21
N LEU A 294 9.75 1.43 15.73
CA LEU A 294 10.49 1.58 16.98
C LEU A 294 9.71 1.02 18.17
N ILE A 295 8.40 1.30 18.29
CA ILE A 295 7.53 0.71 19.34
C ILE A 295 7.62 -0.82 19.30
N TRP A 296 7.51 -1.40 18.10
CA TRP A 296 7.66 -2.85 17.92
C TRP A 296 9.04 -3.36 18.36
N LYS A 297 10.13 -2.71 17.94
CA LYS A 297 11.50 -3.08 18.34
C LYS A 297 11.69 -3.03 19.85
N LEU A 298 11.24 -1.96 20.50
CA LEU A 298 11.31 -1.82 21.95
C LEU A 298 10.49 -2.92 22.64
N ARG A 299 9.26 -3.18 22.20
CA ARG A 299 8.48 -4.28 22.76
C ARG A 299 9.20 -5.62 22.62
N CYS A 300 9.78 -5.91 21.46
CA CYS A 300 10.55 -7.15 21.25
C CYS A 300 11.75 -7.24 22.21
N GLU A 301 12.56 -6.20 22.30
CA GLU A 301 13.72 -6.17 23.20
C GLU A 301 13.28 -6.32 24.66
N ARG A 302 12.24 -5.59 25.08
CA ARG A 302 11.63 -5.70 26.41
C ARG A 302 11.24 -7.14 26.74
N VAL A 303 10.41 -7.76 25.91
CA VAL A 303 9.81 -9.07 26.17
C VAL A 303 10.80 -10.22 26.00
N ILE A 304 11.78 -10.10 25.09
CA ILE A 304 12.69 -11.19 24.72
C ILE A 304 14.01 -11.12 25.49
N GLN A 305 14.53 -9.93 25.74
CA GLN A 305 15.90 -9.74 26.25
C GLN A 305 15.94 -9.21 27.69
N ASN A 306 14.92 -8.47 28.12
CA ASN A 306 14.94 -7.72 29.39
C ASN A 306 13.93 -8.23 30.41
N ASP A 307 13.51 -9.50 30.33
CA ASP A 307 12.53 -10.11 31.24
C ASP A 307 11.25 -9.28 31.43
N ASN A 308 10.82 -8.65 30.33
CA ASN A 308 9.67 -7.76 30.27
C ASN A 308 9.78 -6.45 31.09
N THR A 309 11.00 -6.05 31.48
CA THR A 309 11.27 -4.82 32.23
C THR A 309 11.13 -3.58 31.33
N PRO A 310 10.23 -2.62 31.67
CA PRO A 310 10.03 -1.42 30.86
C PRO A 310 11.28 -0.54 30.78
N PHE A 311 11.48 0.10 29.62
CA PHE A 311 12.55 1.08 29.44
C PHE A 311 12.24 2.39 30.18
N THR A 312 13.31 3.11 30.51
CA THR A 312 13.16 4.44 31.10
C THR A 312 12.65 5.45 30.06
N THR A 313 11.90 6.46 30.53
CA THR A 313 11.45 7.59 29.69
C THR A 313 12.60 8.25 28.94
N GLN A 314 13.76 8.32 29.59
CA GLN A 314 14.99 8.87 29.04
C GLN A 314 15.48 8.08 27.83
N GLU A 315 15.56 6.76 27.97
CA GLU A 315 16.03 5.87 26.93
C GLU A 315 15.09 5.85 25.72
N VAL A 316 13.78 5.78 25.95
CA VAL A 316 12.78 5.83 24.88
C VAL A 316 12.90 7.13 24.07
N ASN A 317 13.02 8.27 24.76
CA ASN A 317 13.19 9.57 24.10
C ASN A 317 14.45 9.58 23.21
N ASN A 318 15.59 9.19 23.76
CA ASN A 318 16.86 9.20 23.04
C ASN A 318 16.84 8.26 21.83
N ARG A 319 16.26 7.06 21.97
CA ARG A 319 16.14 6.10 20.87
C ARG A 319 15.21 6.61 19.77
N TRP A 320 14.13 7.31 20.11
CA TRP A 320 13.24 7.93 19.13
C TRP A 320 13.93 9.08 18.39
N VAL A 321 14.58 10.00 19.11
CA VAL A 321 15.34 11.11 18.52
C VAL A 321 16.45 10.59 17.60
N ALA A 322 17.18 9.55 18.03
CA ALA A 322 18.20 8.90 17.20
C ALA A 322 17.60 8.28 15.92
N THR A 323 16.43 7.64 16.02
CA THR A 323 15.75 7.03 14.87
C THR A 323 15.35 8.09 13.83
N ILE A 324 14.73 9.19 14.27
CA ILE A 324 14.30 10.24 13.34
C ILE A 324 15.49 11.01 12.76
N ASN A 325 16.54 11.29 13.55
CA ASN A 325 17.75 11.93 13.03
C ASN A 325 18.47 11.04 12.01
N ALA A 326 18.58 9.72 12.24
CA ALA A 326 19.14 8.80 11.25
C ALA A 326 18.34 8.83 9.93
N ARG A 327 17.01 9.01 10.00
CA ARG A 327 16.18 9.15 8.80
C ARG A 327 16.38 10.48 8.08
N LEU A 328 16.54 11.58 8.82
CA LEU A 328 16.89 12.90 8.30
C LEU A 328 18.26 12.87 7.59
N ASP A 329 19.26 12.25 8.22
CA ASP A 329 20.60 12.10 7.64
C ASP A 329 20.57 11.26 6.36
N LEU A 330 19.85 10.15 6.35
CA LEU A 330 19.64 9.37 5.13
C LEU A 330 19.00 10.21 4.02
N ASP A 331 17.99 11.04 4.35
CA ASP A 331 17.37 11.92 3.37
C ASP A 331 18.36 12.94 2.79
N ARG A 332 19.26 13.49 3.61
CA ARG A 332 20.33 14.39 3.17
C ARG A 332 21.27 13.68 2.21
N GLU A 333 21.76 12.50 2.58
CA GLU A 333 22.65 11.68 1.75
C GLU A 333 22.01 11.32 0.42
N MET A 334 20.71 11.00 0.44
CA MET A 334 19.94 10.65 -0.75
C MET A 334 19.74 11.83 -1.73
N THR A 335 20.13 13.06 -1.38
CA THR A 335 20.16 14.19 -2.34
C THR A 335 21.45 14.26 -3.16
N ASN A 336 22.44 13.41 -2.88
CA ASN A 336 23.73 13.44 -3.54
C ASN A 336 23.62 13.16 -5.06
N GLU A 337 24.26 13.99 -5.87
CA GLU A 337 24.25 13.89 -7.33
C GLU A 337 24.86 12.58 -7.85
N SER A 338 25.79 11.97 -7.12
CA SER A 338 26.40 10.68 -7.48
C SER A 338 25.39 9.52 -7.57
N LEU A 339 24.21 9.66 -6.95
CA LEU A 339 23.14 8.66 -6.99
C LEU A 339 22.34 8.69 -8.31
N GLY A 340 22.57 9.69 -9.17
CA GLY A 340 21.94 9.82 -10.48
C GLY A 340 20.41 9.72 -10.41
N LYS A 341 19.82 8.75 -11.11
CA LYS A 341 18.36 8.53 -11.14
C LYS A 341 17.74 8.08 -9.81
N ASN A 342 18.57 7.62 -8.88
CA ASN A 342 18.11 7.14 -7.57
C ASN A 342 18.09 8.24 -6.50
N LYS A 343 18.58 9.44 -6.82
CA LYS A 343 18.57 10.57 -5.88
C LYS A 343 17.14 11.03 -5.57
N ILE A 344 16.94 11.47 -4.34
CA ILE A 344 15.76 12.23 -3.94
C ILE A 344 16.01 13.69 -4.31
N ARG A 345 15.01 14.34 -4.91
CA ARG A 345 15.11 15.77 -5.25
C ARG A 345 15.29 16.58 -3.97
N THR A 346 16.31 17.45 -3.91
CA THR A 346 16.57 18.33 -2.77
C THR A 346 15.33 19.09 -2.32
N LYS A 347 14.53 19.60 -3.27
CA LYS A 347 13.26 20.28 -2.99
C LYS A 347 12.30 19.40 -2.17
N ALA A 348 12.21 18.10 -2.45
CA ALA A 348 11.34 17.19 -1.73
C ALA A 348 11.81 17.01 -0.27
N VAL A 349 13.12 16.90 -0.04
CA VAL A 349 13.70 16.81 1.31
C VAL A 349 13.47 18.11 2.09
N LEU A 350 13.76 19.26 1.49
CA LEU A 350 13.50 20.57 2.11
C LEU A 350 12.02 20.74 2.48
N GLN A 351 11.09 20.32 1.61
CA GLN A 351 9.66 20.38 1.88
C GLN A 351 9.22 19.39 2.96
N THR A 352 9.86 18.21 3.03
CA THR A 352 9.54 17.17 4.02
C THR A 352 9.80 17.69 5.43
N TRP A 353 10.97 18.27 5.67
CA TRP A 353 11.43 18.64 7.01
C TRP A 353 11.15 20.10 7.39
N LYS A 354 10.44 20.85 6.55
CA LYS A 354 10.09 22.24 6.81
C LYS A 354 9.25 22.38 8.09
N GLY A 355 9.71 23.21 9.02
CA GLY A 355 9.14 23.45 10.34
C GLY A 355 9.46 22.37 11.38
N ALA A 356 10.35 21.42 11.07
CA ALA A 356 10.65 20.27 11.94
C ALA A 356 12.10 20.27 12.46
N LEU A 357 12.95 21.22 12.05
CA LEU A 357 14.37 21.24 12.39
C LEU A 357 14.65 22.09 13.62
N ASP A 358 15.71 21.75 14.38
CA ASP A 358 16.17 22.58 15.49
C ASP A 358 16.84 23.86 14.95
N GLY A 359 16.39 25.03 15.40
CA GLY A 359 16.91 26.33 14.97
C GLY A 359 16.81 26.58 13.47
N GLU A 360 15.73 26.13 12.82
CA GLU A 360 15.52 26.19 11.38
C GLU A 360 15.68 27.60 10.79
N GLU A 361 15.32 28.64 11.54
CA GLU A 361 15.46 30.04 11.17
C GLU A 361 16.92 30.47 10.91
N ASN A 362 17.89 29.76 11.50
CA ASN A 362 19.32 30.02 11.34
C ASN A 362 19.94 29.17 10.23
N LEU A 363 19.19 28.24 9.63
CA LEU A 363 19.69 27.38 8.59
C LEU A 363 19.64 28.07 7.21
N PRO A 364 20.62 27.82 6.32
CA PRO A 364 20.55 28.28 4.95
C PRO A 364 19.37 27.63 4.23
N ARG A 365 18.87 28.31 3.18
CA ARG A 365 17.75 27.81 2.34
C ARG A 365 17.94 26.37 1.86
N ASN A 366 19.19 25.95 1.63
CA ASN A 366 19.53 24.56 1.36
C ASN A 366 20.46 24.00 2.44
N TRP A 367 19.87 23.54 3.54
CA TRP A 367 20.58 22.93 4.67
C TRP A 367 21.01 21.48 4.43
N THR A 368 20.59 20.82 3.33
CA THR A 368 20.87 19.40 3.11
C THR A 368 22.37 19.06 3.07
N LYS A 369 23.21 20.05 2.73
CA LYS A 369 24.68 19.93 2.69
C LYS A 369 25.38 20.19 4.04
N LEU A 370 24.67 20.66 5.06
CA LEU A 370 25.25 20.97 6.37
C LEU A 370 25.25 19.76 7.29
N ASN A 371 26.38 19.49 7.93
CA ASN A 371 26.47 18.48 8.99
C ASN A 371 25.87 19.00 10.30
N GLY A 372 25.31 18.10 11.11
CA GLY A 372 24.79 18.44 12.45
C GLY A 372 23.38 19.04 12.47
N VAL A 373 22.64 19.00 11.36
CA VAL A 373 21.22 19.36 11.34
C VAL A 373 20.41 18.26 12.02
N LEU A 374 19.70 18.61 13.08
CA LEU A 374 18.86 17.69 13.85
C LEU A 374 17.39 18.08 13.75
N VAL A 375 16.51 17.13 14.04
CA VAL A 375 15.10 17.44 14.30
C VAL A 375 14.95 18.28 15.56
N GLY A 376 13.89 19.09 15.63
CA GLY A 376 13.62 20.05 16.70
C GLY A 376 13.36 19.45 18.09
N ILE A 377 13.60 18.15 18.29
CA ILE A 377 13.50 17.45 19.58
C ILE A 377 14.89 16.97 19.97
N LYS A 378 15.34 17.34 21.17
CA LYS A 378 16.70 17.05 21.65
C LYS A 378 16.74 15.77 22.48
N PRO A 379 17.85 15.00 22.41
CA PRO A 379 18.10 13.94 23.38
C PRO A 379 18.11 14.53 24.79
N ARG A 380 17.48 13.85 25.73
CA ARG A 380 17.53 14.26 27.13
C ARG A 380 18.91 13.86 27.71
N ARG A 381 19.50 14.70 28.58
CA ARG A 381 20.81 14.44 29.23
C ARG A 381 20.59 13.68 30.52
N SER A 382 21.52 12.78 30.89
CA SER A 382 21.54 12.21 32.23
C SER A 382 21.65 13.34 33.24
N GLN A 383 20.71 13.43 34.20
CA GLN A 383 21.00 14.17 35.41
C GLN A 383 22.14 13.41 36.09
N GLY A 384 23.34 13.97 36.05
CA GLY A 384 24.46 13.43 36.79
C GLY A 384 24.07 13.43 38.27
N GLY A 385 24.04 12.24 38.87
CA GLY A 385 24.09 12.13 40.32
C GLY A 385 25.41 12.74 40.77
N GLY A 386 25.32 13.81 41.54
CA GLY A 386 26.40 14.28 42.39
C GLY A 386 26.54 13.42 43.63
#